data_AF-A0A3N6M0L5-F1
#
_entry.id   AF-A0A3N6M0L5-F1
#
_cell.length_a   1.000
_cell.length_b   1.000
_cell.length_c   1.000
_cell.angle_alpha   90.00
_cell.angle_beta   90.00
_cell.angle_gamma   90.00
#
_symmetry.space_group_name_H-M   'P 1'
#
loop_
_entity.id
_entity.type
_entity.pdbx_description
1 polymer ?
#
loop_
_entity_poly.entity_id
_entity_poly.type
_entity_poly.pdbx_seq_one_letter_code
_entity_poly.pdbx_strand_id
1 'polypeptide(L)' 'MDPYPTERLYEEIAFVAYYFNWSRQEILELPHWERQRWCRNISQINEQKNEAGGSDTSLDPDHRVDDLPVANLEEMI' A
#
# COMPACT_ATOMS: atom_id res chain seq x y z
N MET A 1 -27.54 4.27 -0.76
CA MET A 1 -26.63 3.14 -1.04
C MET A 1 -25.78 3.59 -2.21
N ASP A 2 -24.61 4.11 -1.90
CA ASP A 2 -23.66 4.57 -2.91
C ASP A 2 -23.02 3.30 -3.52
N PRO A 3 -23.09 3.10 -4.85
CA PRO A 3 -22.43 1.95 -5.47
C PRO A 3 -20.93 2.06 -5.19
N TYR A 4 -20.41 1.10 -4.44
CA TYR A 4 -18.99 1.05 -4.13
C TYR A 4 -18.21 1.05 -5.46
N PRO A 5 -17.31 2.04 -5.71
CA PRO A 5 -16.67 2.17 -7.00
C PRO A 5 -15.84 0.92 -7.28
N THR A 6 -16.13 0.24 -8.39
CA THR A 6 -15.41 -0.98 -8.76
C THR A 6 -13.90 -0.73 -8.90
N GLU A 7 -13.51 0.48 -9.31
CA GLU A 7 -12.11 0.93 -9.38
C GLU A 7 -11.42 0.89 -8.01
N ARG A 8 -12.06 1.44 -6.97
CA ARG A 8 -11.56 1.39 -5.58
C ARG A 8 -11.36 -0.05 -5.08
N LEU A 9 -12.24 -0.97 -5.45
CA LEU A 9 -12.10 -2.38 -5.06
C LEU A 9 -10.85 -3.02 -5.65
N TYR A 10 -10.58 -2.76 -6.93
CA TYR A 10 -9.38 -3.29 -7.59
C TYR A 10 -8.10 -2.71 -7.00
N GLU A 11 -8.10 -1.43 -6.63
CA GLU A 11 -6.99 -0.78 -5.94
C GLU A 11 -6.73 -1.42 -4.56
N GLU A 12 -7.75 -1.59 -3.73
CA GLU A 12 -7.63 -2.26 -2.42
C GLU A 12 -7.04 -3.66 -2.55
N ILE A 13 -7.52 -4.44 -3.53
CA ILE A 13 -7.05 -5.80 -3.78
C ILE A 13 -5.60 -5.81 -4.25
N ALA A 14 -5.24 -4.97 -5.21
CA ALA A 14 -3.87 -4.89 -5.73
C ALA A 14 -2.89 -4.49 -4.63
N PHE A 15 -3.29 -3.54 -3.78
CA PHE A 15 -2.50 -3.08 -2.64
C PHE A 15 -2.23 -4.21 -1.64
N VAL A 16 -3.28 -4.88 -1.15
CA VAL A 16 -3.13 -5.97 -0.18
C VAL A 16 -2.33 -7.13 -0.78
N ALA A 17 -2.60 -7.48 -2.04
CA ALA A 17 -1.88 -8.55 -2.74
C ALA A 17 -0.38 -8.22 -2.89
N TYR A 18 -0.02 -6.96 -3.15
CA TYR A 18 1.38 -6.56 -3.29
C TYR A 18 2.18 -6.72 -1.99
N TYR A 19 1.61 -6.34 -0.84
CA TYR A 19 2.33 -6.36 0.44
C TYR A 19 2.30 -7.71 1.16
N PHE A 20 1.17 -8.42 1.13
CA PHE A 20 1.01 -9.69 1.84
C PHE A 20 1.14 -10.91 0.94
N ASN A 21 1.21 -10.70 -0.38
CA ASN A 21 1.29 -11.76 -1.37
C ASN A 21 0.10 -12.77 -1.27
N TRP A 22 -1.03 -12.30 -0.75
CA TRP A 22 -2.29 -13.04 -0.73
C TRP A 22 -2.90 -13.10 -2.11
N SER A 23 -3.60 -14.20 -2.40
CA SER A 23 -4.31 -14.32 -3.67
C SER A 23 -5.49 -13.35 -3.72
N ARG A 24 -5.84 -12.90 -4.93
CA ARG A 24 -7.04 -12.09 -5.16
C ARG A 24 -8.29 -12.71 -4.53
N GLN A 25 -8.40 -14.04 -4.56
CA GLN A 25 -9.56 -14.75 -4.05
C GLN A 25 -9.68 -14.60 -2.53
N GLU A 26 -8.59 -14.81 -1.79
CA GLU A 26 -8.56 -14.65 -0.33
C GLU A 26 -8.95 -13.22 0.08
N ILE A 27 -8.51 -12.21 -0.68
CA ILE A 27 -8.84 -10.80 -0.39
C ILE A 27 -10.31 -10.47 -0.68
N LEU A 28 -10.89 -11.08 -1.72
CA LEU A 28 -12.31 -10.92 -2.08
C LEU A 28 -13.24 -11.60 -1.07
N GLU A 29 -12.77 -12.67 -0.40
CA GLU A 29 -13.51 -13.35 0.67
C GLU A 29 -13.62 -12.49 1.94
N LEU A 30 -12.72 -11.52 2.13
CA LEU A 30 -12.79 -10.60 3.26
C LEU A 30 -14.00 -9.66 3.15
N PRO A 31 -14.65 -9.32 4.28
CA PRO A 31 -15.59 -8.21 4.32
C PRO A 31 -14.93 -6.90 3.87
N HIS A 32 -15.74 -5.99 3.31
CA HIS A 32 -15.25 -4.69 2.84
C HIS A 32 -14.50 -3.90 3.93
N TRP A 33 -15.04 -3.86 5.16
CA TRP A 33 -14.40 -3.16 6.28
C TRP A 33 -13.04 -3.76 6.66
N GLU A 34 -12.84 -5.05 6.42
CA GLU A 34 -11.62 -5.75 6.76
C GLU A 34 -10.51 -5.45 5.75
N ARG A 35 -10.86 -5.41 4.45
CA ARG A 35 -9.93 -4.91 3.41
C ARG A 35 -9.43 -3.51 3.71
N GLN A 36 -10.34 -2.59 4.03
CA GLN A 36 -9.99 -1.21 4.40
C GLN A 36 -9.07 -1.14 5.63
N ARG A 37 -9.30 -2.01 6.63
CA ARG A 37 -8.46 -2.11 7.81
C ARG A 37 -7.04 -2.57 7.44
N TRP A 38 -6.91 -3.56 6.56
CA TRP A 38 -5.61 -4.01 6.08
C TRP A 38 -4.88 -2.93 5.31
N CYS A 39 -5.56 -2.19 4.42
CA CYS A 39 -4.96 -1.04 3.74
C CYS A 39 -4.37 -0.04 4.74
N ARG A 40 -5.13 0.32 5.79
CA ARG A 40 -4.65 1.25 6.83
C ARG A 40 -3.44 0.71 7.61
N ASN A 41 -3.42 -0.60 7.92
CA ASN A 41 -2.30 -1.21 8.63
C ASN A 41 -1.01 -1.20 7.80
N ILE A 42 -1.12 -1.50 6.50
CA ILE A 42 0.03 -1.45 5.58
C ILE A 42 0.60 -0.03 5.54
N SER A 43 -0.25 1.00 5.37
CA SER A 43 0.20 2.40 5.37
C SER A 43 0.93 2.76 6.67
N GLN A 44 0.36 2.43 7.83
CA GLN A 44 0.99 2.71 9.12
C GLN A 44 2.35 2.03 9.29
N ILE A 45 2.49 0.78 8.84
CA ILE A 45 3.77 0.06 8.90
C ILE A 45 4.80 0.73 7.97
N ASN A 46 4.38 1.15 6.78
CA ASN A 46 5.27 1.81 5.83
C ASN A 46 5.70 3.21 6.31
N GLU A 47 4.79 4.00 6.87
CA GLU A 47 5.08 5.30 7.47
C GLU A 47 6.15 5.15 8.57
N GLN A 48 5.97 4.22 9.50
CA GLN A 48 6.95 3.97 10.57
C GLN A 48 8.32 3.54 10.04
N LYS A 49 8.36 2.72 8.98
CA LYS A 49 9.62 2.30 8.35
C LYS A 49 10.32 3.47 7.66
N ASN A 50 9.56 4.34 6.98
CA ASN A 50 10.11 5.52 6.32
C ASN A 50 10.61 6.56 7.33
N GLU A 51 9.90 6.77 8.44
CA GLU A 51 10.34 7.67 9.52
C GLU A 51 11.63 7.16 10.20
N ALA A 52 11.76 5.84 10.37
CA ALA A 52 12.96 5.22 10.93
C ALA A 52 14.17 5.21 9.97
N GLY A 53 13.93 5.33 8.65
CA GLY A 53 14.98 5.49 7.62
C GLY A 53 15.25 6.94 7.23
N GLY A 54 14.45 7.89 7.71
CA GLY A 54 14.43 9.30 7.31
C GLY A 54 15.48 10.20 7.96
N SER A 55 16.69 9.69 8.22
CA SER A 55 17.81 10.52 8.66
C SER A 55 19.15 10.09 8.09
N ASP A 56 19.22 9.87 6.76
CA ASP A 56 20.49 10.02 6.02
C ASP A 56 20.25 10.12 4.50
N THR A 57 19.60 11.19 4.01
CA THR A 57 19.68 11.51 2.57
C THR A 57 20.98 12.27 2.31
N SER A 58 22.08 11.51 2.25
CA SER A 58 23.22 11.88 1.42
C SER A 58 22.73 11.88 -0.03
N LEU A 59 22.91 13.00 -0.72
CA LEU A 59 22.56 13.20 -2.13
C LEU A 59 23.48 12.36 -3.02
N ASP A 60 23.17 11.07 -3.16
CA ASP A 60 23.86 10.18 -4.10
C ASP A 60 23.01 10.02 -5.38
N PRO A 61 23.44 10.62 -6.51
CA PRO A 61 22.67 10.61 -7.76
C PRO A 61 22.70 9.27 -8.52
N ASP A 62 23.41 8.25 -8.00
CA ASP A 62 23.54 6.90 -8.59
C ASP A 62 22.77 5.84 -7.79
N HIS A 63 21.80 6.27 -6.97
CA HIS A 63 21.01 5.35 -6.18
C HIS A 63 20.10 4.52 -7.10
N ARG A 64 20.42 3.24 -7.22
CA ARG A 64 19.75 2.24 -8.07
C ARG A 64 18.25 2.26 -7.80
N VAL A 65 17.46 2.04 -8.85
CA VAL A 65 15.98 1.91 -8.88
C VAL A 65 15.35 0.94 -7.87
N ASP A 66 16.14 0.30 -7.01
CA ASP A 66 15.69 -0.50 -5.88
C ASP A 66 15.18 0.38 -4.72
N ASP A 67 15.53 1.68 -4.65
CA ASP A 67 14.84 2.70 -3.83
C ASP A 67 13.98 3.61 -4.71
N LEU A 68 13.10 3.00 -5.51
CA LEU A 68 11.91 3.76 -5.88
C LEU A 68 11.21 4.14 -4.57
N PRO A 69 10.91 5.43 -4.32
CA PRO A 69 10.03 5.78 -3.23
C PRO A 69 8.79 4.94 -3.48
N VAL A 70 8.50 4.02 -2.56
CA VAL A 70 7.33 3.14 -2.63
C VAL A 70 6.20 4.09 -2.96
N ALA A 71 5.70 4.06 -4.21
CA ALA A 71 4.83 5.12 -4.70
C ALA A 71 3.79 5.33 -3.63
N ASN A 72 3.76 6.54 -3.03
CA ASN A 72 2.95 6.80 -1.86
C ASN A 72 1.52 6.52 -2.29
N LEU A 73 1.04 5.32 -1.95
CA LEU A 73 -0.27 4.84 -2.36
C LEU A 73 -1.38 5.66 -1.70
N GLU A 74 -1.01 6.56 -0.76
CA GLU A 74 -1.81 7.69 -0.30
C GLU A 74 -2.25 8.65 -1.43
N GLU A 75 -1.49 8.78 -2.51
CA GLU A 75 -1.93 9.54 -3.71
C GLU A 75 -2.95 8.76 -4.55
N MET A 76 -3.14 7.47 -4.26
CA MET A 76 -4.02 6.57 -5.01
C MET A 76 -5.37 6.33 -4.33
N ILE A 77 -5.62 6.83 -3.11
CA ILE A 77 -6.90 6.66 -2.35
C ILE A 77 -7.57 7.99 -1.97
#